data_AF-A0A958QZ97-F1
#
_entry.id   AF-A0A958QZ97-F1
#
_cell.length_a   1.000
_cell.length_b   1.000
_cell.length_c   1.000
_cell.angle_alpha   90.00
_cell.angle_beta   90.00
_cell.angle_gamma   90.00
#
_symmetry.space_group_name_H-M   'P 1'
#
loop_
_entity.id
_entity.type
_entity.pdbx_description
1 polymer ?
#
loop_
_entity_poly.entity_id
_entity_poly.type
_entity_poly.pdbx_seq_one_letter_code
_entity_poly.pdbx_strand_id
1 'polypeptide(L)'
;MKNLHPDLEQDEERHKEKTEVAKKVSAAYKENNIYELLKLRSEFLDKSVGQDDLKLYTSELNKKIRELEYEKYQIKDQYKDIYENFYSTNPKVVARRINSEKKGLKQQIQIELEHTEVFRDKGKLKAFLKKEVQLVKKRPQDFESRIMDVFFSD
;
A
#
# COMPACT_ATOMS: atom_id res chain seq x y z
N MET A 1 18.88 -26.52 -30.81
CA MET A 1 19.74 -26.34 -29.62
C MET A 1 20.88 -27.36 -29.66
N LYS A 2 22.00 -27.08 -30.36
CA LYS A 2 23.08 -28.07 -30.56
C LYS A 2 24.51 -27.53 -30.40
N ASN A 3 24.72 -26.33 -29.85
CA ASN A 3 26.07 -25.70 -29.79
C ASN A 3 26.54 -25.31 -28.38
N LEU A 4 26.05 -25.97 -27.33
CA LEU A 4 26.51 -25.79 -25.94
C LEU A 4 26.84 -27.14 -25.27
N HIS A 5 27.35 -28.11 -26.04
CA HIS A 5 27.94 -29.31 -25.45
C HIS A 5 29.44 -29.05 -25.17
N PRO A 6 29.91 -29.13 -23.91
CA PRO A 6 31.27 -28.79 -23.50
C PRO A 6 32.35 -29.84 -23.89
N ASP A 7 32.06 -30.72 -24.85
CA ASP A 7 32.84 -31.95 -25.04
C ASP A 7 33.88 -31.88 -26.18
N LEU A 8 34.13 -30.68 -26.74
CA LEU A 8 35.02 -30.50 -27.91
C LEU A 8 35.83 -29.19 -27.90
N GLU A 9 36.17 -28.65 -26.73
CA GLU A 9 37.09 -27.50 -26.63
C GLU A 9 38.34 -27.87 -25.81
N GLN A 10 39.51 -27.75 -26.45
CA GLN A 10 40.84 -28.07 -25.90
C GLN A 10 41.41 -27.01 -24.94
N ASP A 11 40.61 -26.03 -24.51
CA ASP A 11 41.08 -24.86 -23.72
C ASP A 11 40.44 -24.86 -22.32
N GLU A 12 41.23 -25.22 -21.29
CA GLU A 12 40.74 -25.45 -19.92
C GLU A 12 40.11 -24.20 -19.26
N GLU A 13 40.57 -23.00 -19.61
CA GLU A 13 40.04 -21.75 -19.04
C GLU A 13 38.65 -21.43 -19.60
N ARG A 14 38.46 -21.59 -20.91
CA ARG A 14 37.15 -21.39 -21.57
C ARG A 14 36.13 -22.43 -21.14
N HIS A 15 36.57 -23.64 -20.81
CA HIS A 15 35.71 -24.70 -20.27
C HIS A 15 35.17 -24.33 -18.89
N LYS A 16 36.01 -23.80 -18.00
CA LYS A 16 35.61 -23.32 -16.67
C LYS A 16 34.64 -22.14 -16.77
N GLU A 17 34.92 -21.16 -17.64
CA GLU A 17 34.01 -20.03 -17.86
C GLU A 17 32.64 -20.49 -18.38
N LYS A 18 32.59 -21.35 -19.40
CA LYS A 18 31.32 -21.87 -19.94
C LYS A 18 30.56 -22.72 -18.93
N THR A 19 31.25 -23.46 -18.07
CA THR A 19 30.63 -24.28 -17.01
C THR A 19 30.01 -23.40 -15.92
N GLU A 20 30.69 -22.33 -15.51
CA GLU A 20 30.15 -21.36 -14.55
C GLU A 20 28.95 -20.59 -15.11
N VAL A 21 28.97 -20.25 -16.40
CA VAL A 21 27.82 -19.64 -17.08
C VAL A 21 26.64 -20.61 -17.14
N ALA A 22 26.88 -21.88 -17.47
CA ALA A 22 25.82 -22.90 -17.48
C ALA A 22 25.18 -23.11 -16.10
N LYS A 23 25.97 -23.02 -15.01
CA LYS A 23 25.45 -23.04 -13.64
C LYS A 23 24.61 -21.80 -13.34
N LYS A 24 25.07 -20.60 -13.71
CA LYS A 24 24.32 -19.34 -13.53
C LYS A 24 23.01 -19.33 -14.31
N VAL A 25 23.02 -19.80 -15.54
CA VAL A 25 21.82 -19.99 -16.37
C VAL A 25 20.86 -20.96 -15.69
N SER A 26 21.36 -22.10 -15.19
CA SER A 26 20.53 -23.10 -14.50
C SER A 26 19.93 -22.57 -13.18
N ALA A 27 20.66 -21.74 -12.45
CA ALA A 27 20.18 -21.09 -11.23
C ALA A 27 19.10 -20.04 -11.55
N ALA A 28 19.34 -19.19 -12.56
CA ALA A 28 18.37 -18.18 -13.00
C ALA A 28 17.08 -18.82 -13.55
N TYR A 29 17.16 -19.98 -14.23
CA TYR A 29 15.98 -20.77 -14.60
C TYR A 29 15.22 -21.33 -13.39
N LYS A 30 15.92 -21.82 -12.36
CA LYS A 30 15.28 -22.33 -11.13
C LYS A 30 14.61 -21.22 -10.32
N GLU A 31 15.18 -20.03 -10.30
CA GLU A 31 14.66 -18.86 -9.58
C GLU A 31 13.64 -18.05 -10.40
N ASN A 32 13.35 -18.46 -11.64
CA ASN A 32 12.55 -17.68 -12.59
C ASN A 32 13.06 -16.23 -12.74
N ASN A 33 14.38 -16.04 -12.60
CA ASN A 33 15.03 -14.74 -12.68
C ASN A 33 15.33 -14.38 -14.14
N ILE A 34 14.29 -13.91 -14.82
CA ILE A 34 14.30 -13.60 -16.25
C ILE A 34 15.27 -12.46 -16.58
N TYR A 35 15.46 -11.52 -15.65
CA TYR A 35 16.45 -10.45 -15.80
C TYR A 35 17.87 -11.02 -15.89
N GLU A 36 18.21 -11.95 -15.00
CA GLU A 36 19.52 -12.60 -15.01
C GLU A 36 19.71 -13.47 -16.26
N LEU A 37 18.67 -14.17 -16.72
CA LEU A 37 18.69 -14.90 -18.00
C LEU A 37 18.92 -13.97 -19.21
N LEU A 38 18.30 -12.79 -19.21
CA LEU A 38 18.46 -11.80 -20.28
C LEU A 38 19.88 -11.21 -20.31
N LYS A 39 20.40 -10.89 -19.12
CA LYS A 39 21.76 -10.38 -18.94
C LYS A 39 22.80 -11.40 -19.39
N LEU A 40 22.69 -12.65 -18.91
CA LEU A 40 23.57 -13.75 -19.32
C LEU A 40 23.50 -14.00 -20.84
N ARG A 41 22.32 -13.87 -21.45
CA ARG A 41 22.20 -14.00 -22.90
C ARG A 41 22.89 -12.86 -23.64
N SER A 42 22.72 -11.62 -23.20
CA SER A 42 23.39 -10.46 -23.81
C SER A 42 24.90 -10.48 -23.66
N GLU A 43 25.42 -11.05 -22.58
CA GLU A 43 26.86 -11.13 -22.30
C GLU A 43 27.56 -12.25 -23.07
N PHE A 44 26.89 -13.38 -23.31
CA PHE A 44 27.51 -14.59 -23.88
C PHE A 44 27.05 -14.96 -25.29
N LEU A 45 25.88 -14.50 -25.72
CA LEU A 45 25.37 -14.67 -27.07
C LEU A 45 25.36 -13.29 -27.71
N ASP A 46 26.43 -12.97 -28.42
CA ASP A 46 26.64 -11.77 -29.27
C ASP A 46 25.68 -11.71 -30.48
N LYS A 47 24.44 -12.19 -30.27
CA LYS A 47 23.37 -12.33 -31.25
C LYS A 47 22.18 -11.51 -30.78
N SER A 48 21.67 -10.68 -31.69
CA SER A 48 20.44 -9.91 -31.49
C SER A 48 19.32 -10.80 -30.97
N VAL A 49 18.57 -10.27 -30.00
CA VAL A 49 17.40 -10.95 -29.42
C VAL A 49 16.40 -11.24 -30.55
N GLY A 50 16.06 -12.51 -30.75
CA GLY A 50 15.08 -12.92 -31.76
C GLY A 50 13.69 -12.39 -31.42
N GLN A 51 12.85 -12.21 -32.43
CA GLN A 51 11.50 -11.66 -32.24
C GLN A 51 10.62 -12.53 -31.33
N ASP A 52 10.81 -13.85 -31.35
CA ASP A 52 10.08 -14.80 -30.49
C ASP A 52 10.53 -14.74 -29.03
N ASP A 53 11.83 -14.51 -28.80
CA ASP A 53 12.37 -14.30 -27.47
C ASP A 53 11.81 -13.00 -26.86
N LEU A 54 11.76 -11.93 -27.66
CA LEU A 54 11.21 -10.65 -27.24
C LEU A 54 9.73 -10.75 -26.83
N LYS A 55 8.94 -11.55 -27.55
CA LYS A 55 7.54 -11.83 -27.20
C LYS A 55 7.43 -12.59 -25.88
N LEU A 56 8.26 -13.62 -25.69
CA LEU A 56 8.30 -14.39 -24.45
C LEU A 56 8.64 -13.49 -23.25
N TYR A 57 9.66 -12.64 -23.38
CA TYR A 57 10.05 -11.69 -22.32
C TYR A 57 8.96 -10.67 -22.02
N THR A 58 8.36 -10.09 -23.06
CA THR A 58 7.28 -9.12 -22.88
C THR A 58 6.09 -9.76 -22.15
N SER A 59 5.77 -11.02 -22.48
CA SER A 59 4.71 -11.78 -21.80
C SER A 59 5.01 -11.97 -20.31
N GLU A 60 6.21 -12.42 -19.98
CA GLU A 60 6.59 -12.66 -18.57
C GLU A 60 6.75 -11.38 -17.76
N LEU A 61 7.30 -10.31 -18.34
CA LEU A 61 7.35 -9.00 -17.68
C LEU A 61 5.96 -8.46 -17.39
N ASN A 62 5.03 -8.60 -18.34
CA ASN A 62 3.63 -8.22 -18.11
C ASN A 62 2.98 -9.06 -17.01
N LYS A 63 3.28 -10.36 -16.95
CA LYS A 63 2.84 -11.22 -15.85
C LYS A 63 3.38 -10.71 -14.52
N LYS A 64 4.66 -10.36 -14.45
CA LYS A 64 5.27 -9.84 -13.21
C LYS A 64 4.69 -8.50 -12.79
N ILE A 65 4.41 -7.61 -13.74
CA ILE A 65 3.72 -6.34 -13.47
C ILE A 65 2.35 -6.60 -12.85
N ARG A 66 1.56 -7.51 -13.43
CA ARG A 66 0.24 -7.87 -12.88
C ARG A 66 0.33 -8.46 -11.48
N GLU A 67 1.32 -9.31 -11.21
CA GLU A 67 1.58 -9.84 -9.87
C GLU A 67 1.89 -8.72 -8.87
N LEU A 68 2.78 -7.79 -9.24
CA LEU A 68 3.16 -6.65 -8.38
C LEU A 68 1.99 -5.68 -8.15
N GLU A 69 1.16 -5.46 -9.17
CA GLU A 69 -0.06 -4.65 -9.04
C GLU A 69 -1.07 -5.31 -8.10
N TYR A 70 -1.23 -6.64 -8.19
CA TYR A 70 -2.07 -7.40 -7.29
C TYR A 70 -1.55 -7.37 -5.85
N GLU A 71 -0.24 -7.57 -5.64
CA GLU A 71 0.39 -7.49 -4.33
C GLU A 71 0.23 -6.09 -3.71
N LYS A 72 0.45 -5.04 -4.52
CA LYS A 72 0.19 -3.65 -4.12
C LYS A 72 -1.27 -3.43 -3.73
N TYR A 73 -2.21 -4.01 -4.47
CA TYR A 73 -3.63 -3.95 -4.13
C TYR A 73 -3.93 -4.64 -2.80
N GLN A 74 -3.42 -5.87 -2.59
CA GLN A 74 -3.60 -6.62 -1.34
C GLN A 74 -3.08 -5.85 -0.13
N ILE A 75 -1.90 -5.25 -0.23
CA ILE A 75 -1.33 -4.42 0.85
C ILE A 75 -2.23 -3.21 1.11
N LYS A 76 -2.70 -2.53 0.06
CA LYS A 76 -3.61 -1.39 0.23
C LYS A 76 -4.93 -1.78 0.88
N ASP A 77 -5.48 -2.92 0.52
CA ASP A 77 -6.75 -3.42 1.06
C ASP A 77 -6.59 -3.83 2.53
N GLN A 78 -5.52 -4.55 2.87
CA GLN A 78 -5.20 -4.93 4.26
C GLN A 78 -5.07 -3.72 5.20
N TYR A 79 -4.53 -2.61 4.69
CA TYR A 79 -4.32 -1.38 5.47
C TYR A 79 -5.21 -0.24 4.99
N LYS A 80 -6.40 -0.53 4.45
CA LYS A 80 -7.25 0.45 3.77
C LYS A 80 -7.47 1.72 4.60
N ASP A 81 -7.86 1.56 5.87
CA ASP A 81 -8.12 2.69 6.77
C ASP A 81 -6.87 3.54 7.00
N ILE A 82 -5.69 2.92 7.11
CA ILE A 82 -4.43 3.64 7.31
C ILE A 82 -4.02 4.32 5.99
N TYR A 83 -4.15 3.61 4.87
CA TYR A 83 -3.75 4.08 3.57
C TYR A 83 -4.60 5.28 3.14
N GLU A 84 -5.93 5.20 3.21
CA GLU A 84 -6.83 6.28 2.79
C GLU A 84 -6.64 7.54 3.65
N ASN A 85 -6.47 7.38 4.97
CA ASN A 85 -6.40 8.51 5.89
C ASN A 85 -4.98 9.11 5.98
N PHE A 86 -3.93 8.29 5.96
CA PHE A 86 -2.58 8.75 6.28
C PHE A 86 -1.57 8.65 5.14
N TYR A 87 -1.80 7.85 4.10
CA TYR A 87 -0.81 7.70 3.03
C TYR A 87 -0.64 9.00 2.23
N SER A 88 0.62 9.35 1.99
CA SER A 88 1.03 10.39 1.06
C SER A 88 2.45 10.10 0.59
N THR A 89 2.77 10.48 -0.64
CA THR A 89 4.15 10.45 -1.16
C THR A 89 5.07 11.44 -0.43
N ASN A 90 4.51 12.43 0.27
CA ASN A 90 5.27 13.42 1.04
C ASN A 90 5.26 13.09 2.54
N PRO A 91 6.42 12.73 3.14
CA PRO A 91 6.50 12.39 4.56
C PRO A 91 6.03 13.51 5.50
N LYS A 92 6.18 14.78 5.11
CA LYS A 92 5.71 15.92 5.91
C LYS A 92 4.18 15.97 5.98
N VAL A 93 3.48 15.56 4.93
CA VAL A 93 2.01 15.49 4.91
C VAL A 93 1.53 14.37 5.84
N VAL A 94 2.15 13.19 5.77
CA VAL A 94 1.87 12.06 6.66
C VAL A 94 2.05 12.47 8.13
N ALA A 95 3.20 13.06 8.47
CA ALA A 95 3.49 13.51 9.83
C ALA A 95 2.51 14.57 10.34
N ARG A 96 2.09 15.51 9.48
CA ARG A 96 1.06 16.51 9.85
C ARG A 96 -0.28 15.87 10.13
N ARG A 97 -0.75 14.94 9.29
CA ARG A 97 -2.03 14.22 9.49
C ARG A 97 -2.02 13.43 10.79
N ILE A 98 -0.96 12.66 11.04
CA ILE A 98 -0.78 11.91 12.29
C ILE A 98 -0.82 12.84 13.50
N ASN A 99 -0.10 13.97 13.46
CA ASN A 99 -0.08 14.92 14.57
C ASN A 99 -1.45 15.60 14.79
N SER A 100 -2.19 15.87 13.71
CA SER A 100 -3.56 16.42 13.79
C SER A 100 -4.50 15.42 14.46
N GLU A 101 -4.51 14.17 14.01
CA GLU A 101 -5.33 13.11 14.61
C GLU A 101 -4.96 12.86 16.08
N LYS A 102 -3.67 12.81 16.39
CA LYS A 102 -3.20 12.69 17.78
C LYS A 102 -3.71 13.84 18.65
N LYS A 103 -3.76 15.07 18.11
CA LYS A 103 -4.30 16.23 18.83
C LYS A 103 -5.81 16.10 19.03
N GLY A 104 -6.56 15.69 18.00
CA GLY A 104 -8.00 15.45 18.08
C GLY A 104 -8.36 14.38 19.12
N LEU A 105 -7.67 13.24 19.09
CA LEU A 105 -7.85 12.16 20.07
C LEU A 105 -7.56 12.62 21.50
N LYS A 106 -6.52 13.42 21.72
CA LYS A 106 -6.24 13.98 23.05
C LYS A 106 -7.36 14.91 23.54
N GLN A 107 -7.92 15.73 22.65
CA GLN A 107 -9.04 16.60 22.99
C GLN A 107 -10.29 15.78 23.32
N GLN A 108 -10.57 14.74 22.54
CA GLN A 108 -11.70 13.85 22.80
C GLN A 108 -11.55 13.13 24.14
N ILE A 109 -10.37 12.58 24.45
CA ILE A 109 -10.09 11.96 25.75
C ILE A 109 -10.35 12.97 26.89
N GLN A 110 -9.89 14.21 26.74
CA GLN A 110 -10.10 15.25 27.75
C GLN A 110 -11.59 15.53 27.98
N ILE A 111 -12.37 15.64 26.90
CA ILE A 111 -13.83 15.84 26.97
C ILE A 111 -14.50 14.66 27.68
N GLU A 112 -14.15 13.42 27.33
CA GLU A 112 -14.75 12.24 27.96
C GLU A 112 -14.40 12.10 29.46
N LEU A 113 -13.19 12.52 29.85
CA LEU A 113 -12.81 12.58 31.26
C LEU A 113 -13.66 13.62 32.01
N GLU A 114 -13.84 14.81 31.45
CA GLU A 114 -14.69 15.86 32.03
C GLU A 114 -16.15 15.41 32.16
N HIS A 115 -16.68 14.75 31.13
CA HIS A 115 -18.01 14.14 31.17
C HIS A 115 -18.12 13.10 32.29
N THR A 116 -17.13 12.21 32.41
CA THR A 116 -17.11 11.17 33.45
C THR A 116 -17.13 11.78 34.85
N GLU A 117 -16.41 12.88 35.09
CA GLU A 117 -16.44 13.60 36.37
C GLU A 117 -17.82 14.21 36.66
N VAL A 118 -18.48 14.77 35.65
CA VAL A 118 -19.84 15.32 35.78
C VAL A 118 -20.85 14.22 36.11
N PHE A 119 -20.73 13.05 35.51
CA PHE A 119 -21.62 11.91 35.78
C PHE A 119 -21.37 11.26 37.15
N ARG A 120 -20.19 11.43 37.73
CA ARG A 120 -19.85 10.87 39.05
C ARG A 120 -20.40 11.69 40.22
N ASP A 121 -20.63 12.99 40.03
CA ASP A 121 -21.16 13.89 41.04
C ASP A 121 -22.61 14.27 40.72
N LYS A 122 -23.54 13.82 41.57
CA LYS A 122 -24.99 14.06 41.43
C LYS A 122 -25.35 15.56 41.36
N GLY A 123 -24.59 16.42 42.04
CA GLY A 123 -24.77 17.88 41.99
C GLY A 123 -24.36 18.47 40.65
N LYS A 124 -23.19 18.07 40.14
CA LYS A 124 -22.69 18.47 38.81
C LYS A 124 -23.57 17.94 37.70
N LEU A 125 -24.01 16.69 37.78
CA LEU A 125 -24.95 16.09 36.85
C LEU A 125 -26.27 16.87 36.78
N LYS A 126 -26.84 17.24 37.94
CA LYS A 126 -28.07 18.04 37.99
C LYS A 126 -27.88 19.43 37.37
N ALA A 127 -26.72 20.06 37.59
CA ALA A 127 -26.40 21.36 36.99
C ALA A 127 -26.23 21.26 35.46
N PHE A 128 -25.53 20.23 34.99
CA PHE A 128 -25.36 19.92 33.57
C PHE A 128 -26.70 19.68 32.87
N LEU A 129 -27.55 18.79 33.41
CA LEU A 129 -28.88 18.52 32.86
C LEU A 129 -29.77 19.77 32.85
N LYS A 130 -29.68 20.63 33.88
CA LYS A 130 -30.43 21.89 33.92
C LYS A 130 -29.97 22.83 32.80
N LYS A 131 -28.67 22.88 32.49
CA LYS A 131 -28.11 23.67 31.39
C LYS A 131 -28.58 23.13 30.03
N GLU A 132 -28.48 21.83 29.81
CA GLU A 132 -28.95 21.18 28.58
C GLU A 132 -30.46 21.41 28.35
N VAL A 133 -31.30 21.20 29.38
CA VAL A 133 -32.74 21.46 29.29
C VAL A 133 -33.05 22.94 28.99
N GLN A 134 -32.25 23.88 29.50
CA GLN A 134 -32.41 25.30 29.18
C GLN A 134 -31.99 25.62 27.74
N LEU A 135 -30.96 24.95 27.21
CA LEU A 135 -30.56 25.08 25.81
C LEU A 135 -31.66 24.55 24.89
N VAL A 136 -32.26 23.40 25.22
CA VAL A 136 -33.40 22.85 24.47
C VAL A 136 -34.60 23.81 24.46
N LYS A 137 -34.89 24.46 25.59
CA LYS A 137 -35.99 25.45 25.69
C LYS A 137 -35.71 26.78 24.98
N LYS A 138 -34.44 27.10 24.73
CA LYS A 138 -34.01 28.30 23.99
C LYS A 138 -33.81 28.05 22.50
N ARG A 139 -33.93 26.79 22.04
CA ARG A 139 -33.99 26.50 20.60
C ARG A 139 -35.26 27.16 20.04
N PRO A 140 -35.17 27.91 18.91
CA PRO A 140 -36.35 28.43 18.24
C PRO A 140 -37.33 27.28 17.99
N GLN A 141 -38.64 27.50 18.23
CA GLN A 141 -39.67 26.48 17.99
C GLN A 141 -39.64 25.95 16.55
N ASP A 142 -39.08 26.74 15.63
CA ASP A 142 -39.02 26.46 14.20
C ASP A 142 -37.73 25.72 13.79
N PHE A 143 -36.87 25.35 14.74
CA PHE A 143 -35.60 24.65 14.44
C PHE A 143 -35.85 23.25 13.86
N GLU A 144 -36.84 22.52 14.40
CA GLU A 144 -37.22 21.21 13.85
C GLU A 144 -37.96 21.34 12.51
N SER A 145 -38.80 22.37 12.33
CA SER A 145 -39.45 22.69 11.05
C SER A 145 -38.43 22.98 9.95
N ARG A 146 -37.43 23.84 10.21
CA ARG A 146 -36.40 24.19 9.22
C ARG A 146 -35.49 23.04 8.84
N ILE A 147 -35.22 22.10 9.75
CA ILE A 147 -34.46 20.89 9.44
C ILE A 147 -35.29 20.00 8.51
N MET A 148 -36.59 19.82 8.79
CA MET A 148 -37.45 19.02 7.93
C MET A 148 -37.62 19.65 6.54
N ASP A 149 -37.75 20.98 6.45
CA ASP A 149 -37.86 21.68 5.17
C ASP A 149 -36.56 21.60 4.33
N VAL A 150 -35.38 21.63 4.95
CA VAL A 150 -34.09 21.57 4.23
C VAL A 150 -33.74 20.14 3.77
N PHE A 151 -34.24 19.12 4.47
CA PHE A 151 -33.93 17.71 4.15
C PHE A 151 -35.03 16.99 3.37
N PHE A 152 -36.26 17.53 3.30
CA PHE A 152 -37.41 16.89 2.63
C PHE A 152 -38.18 17.81 1.67
N SER A 153 -37.65 18.98 1.30
CA SER A 153 -38.15 19.69 0.13
C SER A 153 -37.47 19.15 -1.12
N ASP A 154 -38.22 18.37 -1.89
CA ASP A 154 -37.89 17.99 -3.28
C ASP A 154 -37.71 19.21 -4.19
#